data_AF-A0A661IXW9-F1
#
_entry.id   AF-A0A661IXW9-F1
#
_cell.length_a   1.000
_cell.length_b   1.000
_cell.length_c   1.000
_cell.angle_alpha   90.00
_cell.angle_beta   90.00
_cell.angle_gamma   90.00
#
_symmetry.space_group_name_H-M   'P 1'
#
loop_
_entity.id
_entity.type
_entity.pdbx_description
1 polymer ?
#
loop_
_entity_poly.entity_id
_entity_poly.type
_entity_poly.pdbx_seq_one_letter_code
_entity_poly.pdbx_strand_id
1 'polypeptide(L)'
;MKTIHGFERIGEKHIPELETNAELYRHVKTGAELLSLVNNDENKVFGIIFRTPPSDSTGVAHILEHSVLCGSRKYPLKEPFVELMKGS
;
A
#
# COMPACT_ATOMS: atom_id res chain seq x y z
N MET A 1 10.03 -1.01 -22.83
CA MET A 1 9.05 -0.55 -21.83
C MET A 1 9.71 0.51 -20.98
N LYS A 2 9.03 1.63 -20.68
CA LYS A 2 9.63 2.72 -19.90
C LYS A 2 9.51 2.37 -18.42
N THR A 3 10.64 2.13 -17.76
CA THR A 3 10.69 1.92 -16.31
C THR A 3 10.69 3.28 -15.61
N ILE A 4 9.81 3.46 -14.62
CA ILE A 4 9.66 4.68 -13.83
C ILE A 4 9.92 4.31 -12.37
N HIS A 5 10.97 4.86 -11.76
CA HIS A 5 11.36 4.55 -10.37
C HIS A 5 11.45 3.04 -10.05
N GLY A 6 11.84 2.22 -11.04
CA GLY A 6 11.92 0.76 -10.90
C GLY A 6 10.63 -0.01 -11.19
N PHE A 7 9.55 0.68 -11.57
CA PHE A 7 8.26 0.08 -11.93
C PHE A 7 8.02 0.10 -13.44
N GLU A 8 7.41 -0.96 -13.94
CA GLU A 8 6.92 -1.06 -15.31
C GLU A 8 5.41 -1.10 -15.32
N ARG A 9 4.78 -0.30 -16.20
CA ARG A 9 3.33 -0.34 -16.40
C ARG A 9 2.98 -1.59 -17.21
N ILE A 10 2.18 -2.47 -16.61
CA ILE A 10 1.78 -3.76 -17.20
C ILE A 10 0.31 -3.78 -17.63
N GLY A 11 -0.48 -2.77 -17.26
CA GLY A 11 -1.86 -2.64 -17.69
C GLY A 11 -2.44 -1.25 -17.43
N GLU A 12 -3.48 -0.91 -18.18
CA GLU A 12 -4.25 0.31 -18.03
C GLU A 12 -5.70 0.03 -18.41
N LYS A 13 -6.65 0.55 -17.65
CA LYS A 13 -8.09 0.42 -17.91
C LYS A 13 -8.83 1.64 -17.40
N HIS A 14 -9.64 2.26 -18.26
CA HIS A 14 -10.64 3.23 -17.83
C HIS A 14 -11.88 2.53 -17.27
N ILE A 15 -12.39 3.01 -16.14
CA ILE A 15 -13.60 2.51 -15.46
C ILE A 15 -14.63 3.66 -15.47
N PRO A 16 -15.55 3.68 -16.45
CA PRO A 16 -16.50 4.78 -16.63
C PRO A 16 -17.40 5.01 -15.42
N GLU A 17 -17.86 3.94 -14.76
CA GLU A 17 -18.77 4.01 -13.61
C GLU A 17 -18.16 4.74 -12.40
N LEU A 18 -16.83 4.84 -12.38
CA LEU A 18 -16.06 5.52 -11.34
C LEU A 18 -15.33 6.77 -11.87
N GLU A 19 -15.46 7.11 -13.15
CA GLU A 19 -14.69 8.17 -13.82
C GLU A 19 -13.19 8.09 -13.47
N THR A 20 -12.62 6.87 -13.50
CA THR A 20 -11.30 6.58 -12.96
C THR A 20 -10.45 5.81 -13.97
N ASN A 21 -9.19 6.22 -14.13
CA ASN A 21 -8.17 5.47 -14.87
C ASN A 21 -7.39 4.58 -13.90
N ALA A 22 -7.52 3.26 -14.07
CA ALA A 22 -6.77 2.27 -13.31
C ALA A 22 -5.49 1.90 -14.06
N GLU A 23 -4.34 2.14 -13.44
CA GLU A 23 -3.03 1.79 -13.97
C GLU A 23 -2.37 0.72 -13.10
N LEU A 24 -1.98 -0.39 -13.71
CA LEU A 24 -1.31 -1.49 -13.02
C LEU A 24 0.19 -1.48 -13.34
N TYR A 25 1.00 -1.46 -12.30
CA TYR A 25 2.45 -1.46 -12.36
C TYR A 25 3.04 -2.67 -11.63
N ARG A 26 4.22 -3.11 -12.07
CA ARG A 26 5.03 -4.12 -11.41
C ARG A 26 6.45 -3.62 -11.17
N HIS A 27 6.93 -3.74 -9.94
CA HIS A 27 8.31 -3.41 -9.59
C HIS A 27 9.26 -4.47 -10.16
N VAL A 28 10.21 -4.06 -10.99
CA VAL A 28 11.09 -4.98 -11.76
C VAL A 28 11.92 -5.87 -10.83
N LYS A 29 12.43 -5.32 -9.72
CA LYS A 29 13.34 -6.06 -8.83
C LYS A 29 12.62 -7.04 -7.90
N THR A 30 11.43 -6.70 -7.40
CA THR A 30 10.75 -7.50 -6.36
C THR A 30 9.48 -8.19 -6.83
N GLY A 31 8.96 -7.82 -8.00
CA GLY A 31 7.66 -8.29 -8.49
C GLY A 31 6.46 -7.67 -7.77
N ALA A 32 6.66 -6.74 -6.82
CA ALA A 32 5.57 -6.08 -6.11
C ALA A 32 4.66 -5.33 -7.10
N GLU A 33 3.35 -5.46 -6.91
CA GLU A 33 2.36 -4.84 -7.77
C GLU A 33 1.84 -3.54 -7.13
N LEU A 34 1.60 -2.54 -7.97
CA LEU A 34 1.04 -1.24 -7.59
C LEU A 34 -0.13 -0.95 -8.51
N LEU A 35 -1.33 -0.82 -7.94
CA LEU A 35 -2.52 -0.37 -8.63
C LEU A 35 -2.73 1.11 -8.30
N SER A 36 -2.65 1.98 -9.31
CA SER A 36 -2.96 3.40 -9.16
C SER A 36 -4.34 3.68 -9.75
N LEU A 37 -5.20 4.31 -8.95
CA LEU A 37 -6.53 4.77 -9.38
C LEU A 37 -6.46 6.29 -9.52
N VAL A 38 -6.49 6.77 -10.75
CA VAL A 38 -6.32 8.19 -11.09
C VAL A 38 -7.67 8.78 -11.48
N ASN A 39 -8.14 9.73 -10.69
CA ASN A 39 -9.37 10.48 -10.93
C ASN A 39 -9.24 11.91 -10.35
N ASN A 40 -10.35 12.67 -10.36
CA ASN A 40 -10.39 14.06 -9.92
C ASN A 40 -10.69 14.25 -8.42
N ASP A 41 -10.68 13.18 -7.59
CA ASP A 41 -10.86 13.33 -6.14
C ASP A 41 -9.61 13.94 -5.51
N GLU A 42 -9.80 14.98 -4.70
CA GLU A 42 -8.71 15.64 -3.98
C GLU A 42 -8.18 14.78 -2.82
N ASN A 43 -9.02 13.89 -2.29
CA ASN A 43 -8.68 12.99 -1.20
C ASN A 43 -7.82 11.83 -1.73
N LYS A 44 -6.54 11.86 -1.37
CA LYS A 44 -5.60 10.80 -1.72
C LYS A 44 -5.59 9.73 -0.65
N VAL A 45 -5.68 8.47 -1.07
CA VAL A 45 -5.53 7.30 -0.21
C VAL A 45 -4.38 6.43 -0.70
N PHE A 46 -3.70 5.78 0.24
CA PHE A 46 -2.69 4.77 -0.04
C PHE A 46 -2.97 3.54 0.82
N GLY A 47 -2.80 2.36 0.23
CA GLY A 47 -2.91 1.07 0.92
C GLY A 47 -1.82 0.12 0.47
N ILE A 48 -1.43 -0.78 1.37
CA ILE A 48 -0.51 -1.88 1.10
C ILE A 48 -1.11 -3.17 1.64
N ILE A 49 -0.98 -4.26 0.88
CA ILE A 49 -1.59 -5.55 1.20
C ILE A 49 -0.51 -6.62 1.24
N PHE A 50 -0.53 -7.44 2.29
CA PHE A 50 0.27 -8.64 2.42
C PHE A 50 -0.65 -9.85 2.52
N ARG A 51 -0.35 -10.93 1.79
CA ARG A 51 -1.12 -12.17 1.85
C ARG A 51 -0.78 -12.93 3.14
N THR A 52 -1.71 -13.00 4.08
CA THR A 52 -1.53 -13.56 5.44
C THR A 52 -2.57 -14.65 5.80
N PRO A 53 -2.67 -15.75 5.03
CA PRO A 53 -3.58 -16.84 5.38
C PRO A 53 -3.18 -17.47 6.74
N PRO A 54 -4.08 -17.55 7.73
CA PRO A 54 -3.74 -18.12 9.03
C PRO A 54 -3.60 -19.65 8.93
N SER A 55 -2.57 -20.19 9.56
CA SER A 55 -2.39 -21.64 9.74
C SER A 55 -3.05 -22.19 11.00
N ASP A 56 -3.40 -21.31 11.94
CA ASP A 56 -3.97 -21.63 13.25
C ASP A 56 -4.78 -20.44 13.80
N SER A 57 -5.30 -20.58 15.02
CA SER A 57 -6.13 -19.58 15.71
C SER A 57 -5.37 -18.72 16.72
N THR A 58 -4.04 -18.61 16.61
CA THR A 58 -3.23 -17.78 17.53
C THR A 58 -3.44 -16.28 17.33
N GLY A 59 -3.98 -15.87 16.18
CA GLY A 59 -4.16 -14.46 15.83
C GLY A 59 -2.87 -13.76 15.41
N VAL A 60 -1.80 -14.49 15.07
CA VAL A 60 -0.48 -13.92 14.78
C VAL A 60 -0.50 -12.81 13.71
N ALA A 61 -1.32 -12.92 12.67
CA ALA A 61 -1.44 -11.89 11.63
C ALA A 61 -2.00 -10.57 12.18
N HIS A 62 -2.98 -10.65 13.08
CA HIS A 62 -3.57 -9.49 13.75
C HIS A 62 -2.57 -8.88 14.76
N ILE A 63 -1.90 -9.70 15.57
CA ILE A 63 -0.85 -9.23 16.48
C ILE A 63 0.26 -8.49 15.69
N LEU A 64 0.65 -9.02 14.53
CA LEU A 64 1.66 -8.41 13.67
C LEU A 64 1.19 -7.05 13.14
N GLU A 65 -0.07 -6.92 12.73
CA GLU A 65 -0.65 -5.66 12.24
C GLU A 65 -0.54 -4.53 13.27
N HIS A 66 -0.84 -4.79 14.55
CA HIS A 66 -0.60 -3.82 15.62
C HIS A 66 0.90 -3.57 15.85
N SER A 67 1.70 -4.65 15.90
CA SER A 67 3.11 -4.58 16.29
C SER A 67 3.98 -3.78 15.30
N VAL A 68 3.66 -3.82 13.99
CA VAL A 68 4.42 -3.06 12.97
C VAL A 68 4.19 -1.56 13.05
N LEU A 69 3.15 -1.10 13.76
CA LEU A 69 2.87 0.32 13.99
C LEU A 69 3.60 0.89 15.22
N CYS A 70 4.27 0.04 16.01
CA CYS A 70 4.98 0.40 17.23
C CYS A 70 6.46 0.81 17.00
N GLY A 71 6.82 1.23 15.79
CA GLY A 71 8.18 1.71 15.47
C GLY A 71 8.79 1.05 14.23
N SER A 72 9.85 1.66 13.72
CA SER A 72 10.65 1.11 12.62
C SER A 72 12.12 1.51 12.75
N ARG A 73 13.01 0.90 11.95
CA ARG A 73 14.43 1.31 11.92
C ARG A 73 14.62 2.80 11.56
N LYS A 74 13.76 3.35 10.70
CA LYS A 74 13.83 4.76 10.29
C LYS A 74 13.16 5.69 11.30
N TYR A 75 12.12 5.20 11.98
CA TYR A 75 11.35 5.94 12.98
C TYR A 75 11.30 5.11 14.28
N PRO A 76 12.39 5.10 15.09
CA PRO A 76 12.51 4.26 16.28
C PRO A 76 11.77 4.87 17.48
N LEU A 77 10.54 5.29 17.25
CA LEU A 77 9.62 5.83 18.25
C LEU A 77 8.66 4.71 18.68
N LYS A 78 8.11 4.81 19.90
CA LYS A 78 7.25 3.76 20.47
C LYS A 78 5.89 3.66 19.77
N GLU A 79 5.31 4.79 19.36
CA GLU A 79 3.97 4.85 18.75
C GLU A 79 3.93 5.89 17.61
N PRO A 80 4.74 5.73 16.54
CA PRO A 80 4.83 6.70 15.46
C PRO A 80 3.48 6.96 14.77
N PHE A 81 2.60 5.96 14.71
CA PHE A 81 1.28 6.12 14.11
C PHE A 81 0.36 7.01 14.94
N VAL A 82 0.41 6.90 16.28
CA VAL A 82 -0.35 7.77 17.18
C VAL A 82 0.12 9.22 17.06
N GLU A 83 1.43 9.43 16.94
CA GLU A 83 1.98 10.78 16.71
C GLU A 83 1.54 11.38 15.37
N LEU A 84 1.40 10.57 14.31
CA LEU A 84 0.86 11.02 13.02
C LEU A 84 -0.61 11.46 13.13
N MET A 85 -1.44 10.71 13.87
CA MET A 85 -2.86 11.06 14.05
C MET A 85 -3.07 12.37 14.82
N LYS A 86 -2.16 12.73 15.73
CA LYS A 86 -2.25 13.98 16.51
C LYS A 86 -2.03 15.24 15.66
N GLY A 87 -1.35 15.10 14.52
CA GLY A 87 -1.03 16.21 13.62
C GLY A 87 -2.00 16.37 12.44
N SER A 88 -3.11 15.61 12.42
CA SER A 88 -4.15 15.64 11.40
C SER A 88 -5.28 16.61 11.77
#